data_AF-A0A8K1FRZ9-F1
#
_entry.id   AF-A0A8K1FRZ9-F1
#
_cell.length_a   1.000
_cell.length_b   1.000
_cell.length_c   1.000
_cell.angle_alpha   90.00
_cell.angle_beta   90.00
_cell.angle_gamma   90.00
#
_symmetry.space_group_name_H-M   'P 1'
#
loop_
_entity.id
_entity.type
_entity.pdbx_description
1 polymer ?
#
loop_
_entity_poly.entity_id
_entity_poly.type
_entity_poly.pdbx_seq_one_letter_code
_entity_poly.pdbx_strand_id
1 'polypeptide(L)' 'MKLIIITLLSVLLTIGDYTLGLELTRAIYGYVVYSILTSLPFTLAYLILIFVIEFTVIFFMWNNGKKLVKLFSSRIK' A
#
# COMPACT_ATOMS: atom_id res chain seq x y z
N MET A 1 16.31 -9.10 10.39
CA MET A 1 16.35 -7.61 10.39
C MET A 1 15.71 -7.01 9.14
N LYS A 2 16.12 -7.40 7.91
CA LYS A 2 15.52 -6.86 6.66
C LYS A 2 14.00 -7.01 6.56
N LEU A 3 13.47 -8.20 6.87
CA LEU A 3 12.02 -8.46 6.90
C LEU A 3 11.28 -7.56 7.90
N ILE A 4 11.82 -7.37 9.10
CA ILE A 4 11.23 -6.49 10.11
C ILE A 4 11.14 -5.05 9.61
N ILE A 5 12.19 -4.55 8.95
CA ILE A 5 12.21 -3.21 8.37
C ILE A 5 11.17 -3.09 7.26
N ILE A 6 11.08 -4.08 6.35
CA ILE A 6 10.10 -4.10 5.26
C ILE A 6 8.68 -4.10 5.83
N THR A 7 8.40 -4.95 6.83
CA THR A 7 7.11 -5.00 7.51
C THR A 7 6.75 -3.66 8.16
N LEU A 8 7.68 -3.06 8.92
CA LEU A 8 7.43 -1.75 9.55
C LEU A 8 7.18 -0.63 8.53
N LEU A 9 7.96 -0.61 7.45
CA LEU A 9 7.78 0.36 6.37
C LEU A 9 6.41 0.19 5.69
N SER A 10 5.99 -1.06 5.48
CA SER A 10 4.67 -1.37 4.93
C SER A 10 3.56 -0.93 5.88
N VAL A 11 3.65 -1.21 7.19
CA VAL A 11 2.65 -0.74 8.16
C VAL A 11 2.51 0.79 8.14
N LEU A 12 3.63 1.52 8.05
CA LEU A 12 3.61 2.98 8.00
C LEU A 12 2.90 3.51 6.75
N LEU A 13 3.18 2.94 5.58
CA LEU A 13 2.51 3.32 4.34
C LEU A 13 1.02 2.96 4.40
N THR A 14 0.68 1.78 4.92
CA THR A 14 -0.70 1.30 4.99
C THR A 14 -1.58 2.27 5.77
N ILE A 15 -1.07 2.84 6.86
CA ILE A 15 -1.80 3.83 7.65
C ILE A 15 -2.07 5.10 6.81
N GLY A 16 -1.06 5.57 6.08
CA GLY A 16 -1.20 6.72 5.18
C GLY A 16 -2.21 6.48 4.07
N ASP A 17 -2.04 5.40 3.31
CA ASP A 17 -2.89 5.04 2.18
C ASP A 17 -4.33 4.71 2.61
N TYR A 18 -4.50 4.12 3.80
CA TYR A 18 -5.81 3.93 4.40
C TYR A 18 -6.53 5.27 4.65
N THR A 19 -5.87 6.24 5.29
CA THR A 19 -6.47 7.55 5.57
C THR A 19 -6.83 8.30 4.29
N LEU A 20 -5.90 8.36 3.32
CA LEU A 20 -6.15 8.99 2.02
C LEU A 20 -7.28 8.28 1.26
N GLY A 21 -7.30 6.94 1.27
CA GLY A 21 -8.35 6.17 0.61
C GLY A 21 -9.74 6.41 1.20
N LEU A 22 -9.85 6.56 2.52
CA LEU A 22 -11.12 6.92 3.16
C LEU A 22 -11.59 8.33 2.78
N GLU A 23 -10.68 9.32 2.80
CA GLU A 23 -11.01 10.70 2.42
C GLU A 23 -11.44 10.79 0.95
N LEU A 24 -10.71 10.12 0.05
CA LEU A 24 -11.06 10.03 -1.36
C LEU A 24 -12.40 9.33 -1.56
N THR A 25 -12.66 8.24 -0.83
CA THR A 25 -13.93 7.53 -0.92
C THR A 25 -15.09 8.43 -0.50
N ARG A 26 -14.92 9.18 0.60
CA ARG A 26 -15.92 10.14 1.07
C ARG A 26 -16.14 11.27 0.05
N ALA A 27 -15.09 11.76 -0.58
CA ALA A 27 -15.18 12.84 -1.57
C ALA A 27 -15.84 12.40 -2.88
N ILE A 28 -15.55 11.19 -3.37
CA ILE A 28 -16.01 10.70 -4.68
C ILE A 28 -17.39 10.04 -4.58
N TYR A 29 -17.59 9.19 -3.57
CA TYR A 29 -18.77 8.33 -3.44
C TYR A 29 -19.73 8.77 -2.33
N GLY A 30 -19.37 9.80 -1.56
CA GLY A 30 -20.20 10.38 -0.50
C GLY A 30 -20.21 9.56 0.80
N TYR A 31 -21.04 10.01 1.74
CA TYR A 31 -21.05 9.50 3.11
C TYR A 31 -21.53 8.04 3.23
N VAL A 32 -22.44 7.59 2.36
CA VAL A 32 -23.00 6.24 2.42
C VAL A 32 -21.94 5.18 2.15
N VAL A 33 -21.12 5.36 1.10
CA VAL A 33 -20.04 4.41 0.79
C VAL A 33 -18.92 4.51 1.81
N TYR A 34 -18.59 5.72 2.25
CA TYR A 34 -17.65 5.94 3.34
C TYR A 34 -18.05 5.19 4.63
N SER A 35 -19.31 5.29 5.06
CA SER A 35 -19.76 4.68 6.31
C SER A 35 -19.69 3.15 6.25
N ILE A 36 -20.04 2.55 5.11
CA ILE A 36 -19.88 1.11 4.87
C ILE A 36 -18.41 0.73 4.93
N LEU A 37 -17.53 1.47 4.24
CA LEU A 37 -16.09 1.18 4.22
C LEU A 37 -15.47 1.26 5.61
N THR A 38 -15.93 2.20 6.46
CA THR A 38 -15.46 2.35 7.85
C THR A 38 -16.06 1.33 8.83
N SER A 39 -17.08 0.58 8.42
CA SER A 39 -17.67 -0.47 9.26
C SER A 39 -16.76 -1.70 9.33
N LEU A 40 -16.75 -2.38 10.48
CA LEU A 40 -16.24 -3.74 10.55
C LEU A 40 -17.26 -4.65 9.84
N PRO A 41 -16.89 -5.50 8.86
CA PRO A 41 -15.57 -6.07 8.55
C PRO A 41 -14.78 -5.38 7.42
N PHE A 42 -15.36 -4.41 6.73
CA PHE A 42 -14.79 -3.80 5.53
C PHE A 42 -13.49 -3.04 5.82
N THR A 43 -13.42 -2.30 6.93
CA THR A 43 -12.19 -1.62 7.37
C THR A 43 -11.01 -2.58 7.50
N LEU A 44 -11.22 -3.75 8.11
CA LEU A 44 -10.16 -4.74 8.29
C LEU A 44 -9.73 -5.35 6.97
N ALA A 45 -10.70 -5.70 6.11
CA ALA A 45 -10.41 -6.24 4.79
C ALA A 45 -9.60 -5.22 3.96
N TYR A 46 -9.98 -3.95 4.03
CA TYR A 46 -9.31 -2.87 3.33
C TYR A 46 -7.87 -2.64 3.83
N LEU A 47 -7.67 -2.59 5.15
CA LEU A 47 -6.32 -2.49 5.76
C LEU A 47 -5.42 -3.67 5.38
N ILE A 48 -5.94 -4.90 5.45
CA ILE A 48 -5.18 -6.10 5.07
C ILE A 48 -4.81 -6.05 3.59
N LEU A 49 -5.75 -5.65 2.73
CA LEU A 49 -5.51 -5.57 1.30
C LEU A 49 -4.42 -4.55 0.96
N ILE A 50 -4.48 -3.33 1.51
CA ILE A 50 -3.44 -2.32 1.36
C ILE A 50 -2.10 -2.87 1.85
N PHE A 51 -2.05 -3.41 3.07
CA PHE A 51 -0.81 -3.94 3.65
C PHE A 51 -0.17 -5.04 2.80
N VAL A 52 -0.96 -5.99 2.31
CA VAL A 52 -0.45 -7.10 1.48
C VAL A 52 0.12 -6.57 0.16
N ILE A 53 -0.54 -5.59 -0.47
CA ILE A 53 -0.07 -4.97 -1.70
C ILE A 53 1.26 -4.25 -1.45
N GLU A 54 1.30 -3.36 -0.46
CA GLU A 54 2.50 -2.59 -0.13
C GLU A 54 3.67 -3.48 0.27
N PHE A 55 3.42 -4.46 1.15
CA PHE A 55 4.43 -5.41 1.56
C PHE A 55 5.00 -6.16 0.36
N THR A 56 4.13 -6.60 -0.57
CA THR A 56 4.55 -7.31 -1.78
C THR A 56 5.41 -6.40 -2.67
N VAL A 57 4.99 -5.15 -2.89
CA VAL A 57 5.71 -4.17 -3.70
C VAL A 57 7.07 -3.85 -3.09
N ILE A 58 7.12 -3.49 -1.80
CA ILE A 58 8.36 -3.16 -1.10
C ILE A 58 9.29 -4.37 -1.08
N PHE A 59 8.79 -5.56 -0.76
CA PHE A 59 9.58 -6.78 -0.74
C PHE A 59 10.18 -7.08 -2.11
N PHE A 60 9.38 -6.94 -3.17
CA PHE A 60 9.85 -7.14 -4.55
C PHE A 60 10.91 -6.11 -4.95
N MET A 61 10.67 -4.82 -4.67
CA MET A 61 11.62 -3.73 -4.94
C MET A 61 12.91 -3.89 -4.15
N TRP A 62 12.84 -4.30 -2.88
CA TRP A 62 14.01 -4.51 -2.05
C TRP A 62 14.89 -5.65 -2.60
N ASN A 63 14.27 -6.77 -2.99
CA ASN A 63 15.01 -7.94 -3.48
C ASN A 63 15.51 -7.77 -4.91
N ASN A 64 14.74 -7.11 -5.78
CA ASN A 64 15.05 -6.97 -7.21
C ASN A 64 15.58 -5.58 -7.59
N GLY A 65 15.73 -4.66 -6.63
CA GLY A 65 16.02 -3.25 -6.89
C GLY A 65 17.23 -3.02 -7.79
N LYS A 66 18.34 -3.75 -7.57
CA LYS A 66 19.54 -3.65 -8.43
C LYS A 66 19.28 -4.08 -9.88
N LYS A 67 18.45 -5.11 -10.07
CA LYS A 67 18.08 -5.63 -11.40
C LYS A 67 17.11 -4.67 -12.10
N LEU A 68 16.16 -4.11 -11.36
CA LEU A 68 15.24 -3.08 -11.85
C LEU A 68 16.00 -1.83 -12.29
N VAL A 69 16.88 -1.29 -11.45
CA VAL A 69 17.70 -0.11 -11.79
C VAL A 69 18.55 -0.34 -13.04
N LYS A 70 19.14 -1.55 -13.20
CA LYS A 70 19.92 -1.91 -14.39
C LYS A 70 19.05 -2.02 -15.66
N LEU A 71 17.83 -2.53 -15.55
CA LEU A 71 16.87 -2.61 -16.66
C LEU A 71 16.40 -1.23 -17.12
N PHE A 72 16.16 -0.32 -16.18
CA PHE A 72 15.76 1.05 -16.51
C PHE A 72 16.93 1.86 -17.08
N SER A 73 18.15 1.70 -16.56
CA SER A 73 19.32 2.42 -17.09
C SER A 73 19.76 1.93 -18.47
N SER A 74 19.56 0.65 -18.81
CA SER A 74 19.91 0.13 -20.14
C SER A 74 18.91 0.51 -21.23
N ARG A 75 17.70 0.94 -20.88
CA ARG A 75 16.67 1.40 -21.84
C ARG A 75 16.79 2.88 -22.21
N ILE A 76 17.61 3.64 -21.49
CA ILE A 76 17.82 5.09 -21.70
C ILE A 76 19.05 5.35 -22.60
N LYS A 77 19.85 4.32 -22.92
CA LYS A 77 20.88 4.35 -23.96
C LYS A 77 20.33 3.82 -25.28
#